data_AF-A0A182NQW6-F1
#
_entry.id   AF-A0A182NQW6-F1
#
_cell.length_a   1.000
_cell.length_b   1.000
_cell.length_c   1.000
_cell.angle_alpha   90.00
_cell.angle_beta   90.00
_cell.angle_gamma   90.00
#
_symmetry.space_group_name_H-M   'P 1'
#
loop_
_entity.id
_entity.type
_entity.pdbx_description
1 polymer ?
#
loop_
_entity_poly.entity_id
_entity_poly.type
_entity_poly.pdbx_seq_one_letter_code
_entity_poly.pdbx_strand_id
1 'polypeptide(L)' 'MNYNQPTRAGGGATLIPSAPQNFTVEKILPSTDGTFLALAGPKGVSIIELPRRWGPNGQYQNGKECIICR' A
#
# COMPACT_ATOMS: atom_id res chain seq x y z
N MET A 1 34.05 0.80 -16.24
CA MET A 1 33.28 1.55 -15.24
C MET A 1 32.21 0.63 -14.70
N ASN A 2 32.39 0.15 -13.46
CA ASN A 2 31.38 -0.58 -12.70
C ASN A 2 30.18 0.34 -12.43
N TYR A 3 28.96 -0.17 -12.55
CA TYR A 3 28.18 -0.68 -11.41
C TYR A 3 27.07 -1.54 -12.01
N ASN A 4 27.02 -2.82 -11.62
CA ASN A 4 25.83 -3.64 -11.80
C ASN A 4 24.67 -2.93 -11.07
N GLN A 5 23.92 -2.10 -11.80
CA GLN A 5 22.65 -1.60 -11.32
C GLN A 5 21.75 -2.82 -11.20
N PRO A 6 21.18 -3.13 -10.01
CA PRO A 6 20.08 -4.06 -9.98
C PRO A 6 19.01 -3.42 -10.87
N THR A 7 18.58 -4.16 -11.90
CA THR A 7 17.38 -3.82 -12.68
C THR A 7 16.33 -3.41 -11.67
N ARG A 8 15.97 -2.12 -11.64
CA ARG A 8 15.04 -1.56 -10.64
C ARG A 8 13.79 -2.41 -10.67
N ALA A 9 13.66 -3.33 -9.70
CA ALA A 9 12.41 -4.03 -9.43
C ALA A 9 11.35 -2.94 -9.31
N GLY A 10 10.31 -3.00 -10.14
CA GLY A 10 9.38 -1.89 -10.36
C GLY A 10 9.01 -1.19 -9.06
N GLY A 11 9.15 0.14 -9.04
CA GLY A 11 9.01 0.96 -7.84
C GLY A 11 7.63 0.79 -7.19
N GLY A 12 7.56 -0.10 -6.20
CA GLY A 12 6.40 -0.25 -5.34
C GLY A 12 6.31 0.95 -4.39
N ALA A 13 5.07 1.31 -4.01
CA ALA A 13 4.84 2.31 -2.98
C ALA A 13 4.59 1.62 -1.62
N THR A 14 5.07 2.24 -0.54
CA THR A 14 4.77 1.90 0.84
C THR A 14 3.46 2.57 1.25
N LEU A 15 2.48 1.77 1.67
CA LEU A 15 1.20 2.25 2.18
C LEU A 15 1.29 2.43 3.70
N ILE A 16 0.92 3.61 4.19
CA ILE A 16 1.02 3.97 5.60
C ILE A 16 -0.39 4.31 6.10
N PRO A 17 -0.96 3.53 7.03
CA PRO A 17 -2.23 3.86 7.68
C PRO A 17 -2.15 5.24 8.36
N SER A 18 -3.19 6.06 8.21
CA SER A 18 -3.25 7.39 8.83
C SER A 18 -3.34 7.34 10.36
N ALA A 19 -3.77 6.20 10.92
CA ALA A 19 -3.84 5.93 12.35
C ALA A 19 -3.19 4.58 12.70
N PRO A 20 -2.56 4.48 13.88
CA PRO A 20 -1.97 3.22 14.34
C PRO A 20 -3.05 2.16 14.58
N GLN A 21 -2.72 0.91 14.24
CA GLN A 21 -3.60 -0.23 14.51
C GLN A 21 -3.33 -0.73 15.93
N ASN A 22 -4.36 -0.73 16.79
CA ASN A 22 -4.22 -1.14 18.19
C ASN A 22 -4.30 -2.67 18.39
N PHE A 23 -3.95 -3.43 17.35
CA PHE A 23 -3.95 -4.89 17.34
C PHE A 23 -2.91 -5.43 16.35
N THR A 24 -2.45 -6.66 16.59
CA THR A 24 -1.57 -7.37 15.66
C THR A 24 -2.32 -7.72 14.38
N VAL A 25 -1.82 -7.25 13.24
CA VAL A 25 -2.36 -7.61 11.92
C VAL A 25 -1.71 -8.92 11.48
N GLU A 26 -2.54 -9.90 11.13
CA GLU A 26 -2.10 -11.22 10.63
C GLU A 26 -2.48 -11.44 9.16
N LYS A 27 -3.49 -10.72 8.66
CA LYS A 27 -3.98 -10.84 7.29
C LYS A 27 -4.22 -9.46 6.68
N ILE A 28 -3.91 -9.35 5.40
CA ILE A 28 -4.15 -8.16 4.58
C ILE A 28 -4.98 -8.61 3.38
N LEU A 29 -6.16 -8.02 3.21
CA LEU A 29 -7.12 -8.42 2.17
C LEU A 29 -7.52 -7.19 1.35
N PRO A 30 -7.15 -7.08 0.07
CA PRO A 30 -7.63 -6.01 -0.79
C PRO A 30 -9.10 -6.22 -1.18
N SER A 31 -9.84 -5.14 -1.34
CA SER A 31 -11.15 -5.19 -2.01
C SER A 31 -10.98 -5.52 -3.49
N THR A 32 -12.02 -6.09 -4.10
CA THR A 32 -12.00 -6.51 -5.52
C THR A 32 -11.71 -5.36 -6.47
N ASP A 33 -12.17 -4.16 -6.15
CA ASP A 33 -11.97 -2.93 -6.94
C ASP A 33 -10.67 -2.18 -6.60
N GLY A 34 -9.93 -2.63 -5.57
CA GLY A 34 -8.68 -2.01 -5.13
C GLY A 34 -8.83 -0.65 -4.44
N THR A 35 -10.03 -0.31 -3.97
CA THR A 35 -10.31 0.94 -3.24
C THR A 35 -10.03 0.79 -1.75
N PHE A 36 -10.13 -0.41 -1.20
CA PHE A 36 -9.96 -0.67 0.23
C PHE A 36 -8.98 -1.79 0.51
N LEU A 37 -8.41 -1.74 1.71
CA LEU A 37 -7.56 -2.78 2.28
C LEU A 37 -8.05 -3.11 3.69
N ALA A 38 -8.44 -4.35 3.92
CA ALA A 38 -8.75 -4.84 5.25
C ALA A 38 -7.48 -5.37 5.92
N LEU A 39 -7.15 -4.81 7.08
CA LEU A 39 -6.15 -5.32 8.00
C LEU A 39 -6.87 -6.11 9.09
N ALA A 40 -6.68 -7.43 9.12
CA ALA A 40 -7.38 -8.31 10.03
C ALA A 40 -6.41 -9.03 10.98
N GLY A 41 -6.83 -9.18 12.23
CA GLY A 41 -6.13 -9.95 13.23
C GLY A 41 -7.07 -10.46 14.32
N PRO A 42 -6.57 -11.21 15.31
CA PRO A 42 -7.40 -11.89 16.30
C PRO A 42 -8.27 -10.95 17.15
N LYS A 43 -7.84 -9.69 17.30
CA LYS A 43 -8.51 -8.68 18.14
C LYS A 43 -9.31 -7.65 17.37
N GLY A 44 -9.37 -7.72 16.05
CA GLY A 44 -10.13 -6.75 15.26
C GLY A 44 -9.85 -6.75 13.77
N VAL A 45 -10.62 -5.90 13.09
CA VAL A 45 -10.47 -5.60 11.67
C VAL A 45 -10.48 -4.09 11.51
N SER A 46 -9.59 -3.58 10.67
CA SER A 46 -9.52 -2.18 10.27
C SER A 46 -9.58 -2.09 8.76
N ILE A 47 -10.39 -1.15 8.25
CA ILE A 47 -10.54 -0.92 6.82
C ILE A 47 -9.85 0.38 6.48
N ILE A 48 -8.94 0.32 5.52
CA ILE A 48 -8.17 1.45 5.04
C ILE A 48 -8.57 1.75 3.60
N GLU A 49 -8.88 3.01 3.31
CA GLU A 49 -9.08 3.54 1.97
C GLU A 49 -7.74 3.80 1.27
N LEU A 50 -7.59 3.21 0.09
CA LEU A 50 -6.47 3.40 -0.80
C LEU A 50 -6.74 4.61 -1.70
N PRO A 51 -5.78 5.53 -1.88
CA PRO A 51 -5.92 6.60 -2.86
C PRO A 51 -6.14 6.03 -4.26
N ARG A 52 -6.94 6.73 -5.07
CA ARG A 52 -7.14 6.33 -6.46
C ARG A 52 -5.80 6.19 -7.20
N ARG A 53 -5.62 5.04 -7.85
CA ARG A 53 -4.51 4.78 -8.78
C ARG A 53 -4.80 5.47 -10.11
N TRP A 54 -3.79 6.06 -10.73
CA TRP A 54 -3.93 6.73 -12.02
C TRP A 54 -2.64 6.70 -12.85
N GLY A 55 -2.74 7.10 -14.12
CA GLY A 55 -1.62 7.13 -15.06
C GLY A 55 -1.29 5.76 -15.68
N PRO A 56 -0.35 5.73 -16.65
CA PRO A 56 -0.06 4.55 -17.48
C PRO A 56 0.46 3.35 -16.69
N ASN A 57 1.04 3.59 -15.50
CA ASN A 57 1.57 2.54 -14.61
C ASN A 57 0.67 2.28 -13.39
N GLY A 58 -0.52 2.89 -13.32
CA GLY A 58 -1.43 2.77 -12.18
C GLY A 58 -0.78 3.17 -10.85
N GLN A 59 -0.16 4.35 -10.81
CA GLN A 59 0.57 4.84 -9.65
C GLN A 59 -0.36 5.51 -8.64
N TYR A 60 0.00 5.41 -7.36
CA TYR A 60 -0.61 6.22 -6.32
C TYR A 60 0.03 7.62 -6.32
N GLN A 61 -0.82 8.66 -6.23
CA GLN A 61 -0.39 10.04 -6.02
C GLN A 61 0.82 10.50 -6.86
N ASN A 62 0.84 10.18 -8.17
CA ASN A 62 1.93 10.52 -9.10
C ASN A 62 3.27 9.80 -8.83
N GLY A 63 3.22 8.55 -8.38
CA GLY A 63 4.43 7.73 -8.19
C GLY A 63 5.19 8.03 -6.91
N LYS A 64 4.52 8.60 -5.89
CA LYS A 64 5.11 8.76 -4.56
C LYS A 64 5.46 7.39 -3.97
N GLU A 65 6.62 7.34 -3.33
CA GLU A 65 7.12 6.12 -2.66
C GLU A 65 6.39 5.81 -1.36
N CYS A 66 5.87 6.83 -0.65
CA CYS A 66 5.10 6.67 0.59
C CYS A 66 3.72 7.30 0.45
N ILE A 67 2.68 6.52 0.74
CA ILE A 67 1.28 6.90 0.53
C ILE A 67 0.54 6.79 1.85
N ILE A 68 0.08 7.94 2.38
CA ILE A 68 -0.82 7.94 3.53
C ILE A 68 -2.21 7.50 3.07
N CYS A 69 -2.73 6.47 3.71
CA CYS A 69 -4.02 5.86 3.44
C CYS A 69 -4.97 6.15 4.60
N ARG A 70 -6.26 6.36 4.34
CA ARG A 70 -7.21 6.80 5.36
C ARG A 70 -7.93 5.66 6.02
#